data_AF-A0A6B3HQ95-F1
#
_entry.id   AF-A0A6B3HQ95-F1
#
_cell.length_a   1.000
_cell.length_b   1.000
_cell.length_c   1.000
_cell.angle_alpha   90.00
_cell.angle_beta   90.00
_cell.angle_gamma   90.00
#
_symmetry.space_group_name_H-M   'P 1'
#
loop_
_entity.id
_entity.type
_entity.pdbx_description
1 polymer ?
#
loop_
_entity_poly.entity_id
_entity_poly.type
_entity_poly.pdbx_seq_one_letter_code
_entity_poly.pdbx_strand_id
1 'polypeptide(L)' 'MAGTDHEKALDTALAQIERKFGKGAVMRLGERPNEPIEVIPTGST' A
#
# COMPACT_ATOMS: atom_id res chain seq x y z
N MET A 1 9.92 17.50 -18.75
CA MET A 1 9.30 17.45 -17.41
C MET A 1 8.05 16.59 -17.49
N ALA A 2 8.20 15.26 -17.49
CA ALA A 2 7.05 14.32 -17.55
C ALA A 2 7.06 13.30 -16.41
N GLY A 3 8.18 13.18 -15.67
CA GLY A 3 8.28 12.25 -14.53
C GLY A 3 7.48 12.71 -13.30
N THR A 4 7.46 14.02 -13.03
CA THR A 4 6.84 14.58 -11.82
C THR A 4 5.32 14.56 -11.83
N ASP A 5 4.68 14.72 -13.00
CA ASP A 5 3.22 14.72 -13.11
C ASP A 5 2.66 13.29 -13.10
N HIS A 6 3.42 12.35 -13.66
CA HIS A 6 3.08 10.93 -13.63
C HIS A 6 3.11 10.36 -12.20
N GLU A 7 4.11 10.72 -11.40
CA GLU A 7 4.18 10.33 -9.98
C GLU A 7 3.00 10.87 -9.16
N LYS A 8 2.65 12.15 -9.34
CA LYS A 8 1.48 12.74 -8.65
C LYS A 8 0.16 12.08 -9.04
N ALA A 9 -0.01 11.77 -10.33
CA ALA A 9 -1.20 11.08 -10.82
C ALA A 9 -1.29 9.66 -10.25
N LEU A 10 -0.15 8.96 -10.17
CA LEU A 10 -0.05 7.64 -9.57
C LEU A 10 -0.42 7.66 -8.08
N ASP A 11 0.15 8.58 -7.30
CA ASP A 11 -0.15 8.70 -5.86
C ASP A 11 -1.63 9.02 -5.62
N THR A 12 -2.23 9.87 -6.45
CA THR A 12 -3.66 10.19 -6.38
C THR A 12 -4.52 8.97 -6.67
N ALA A 13 -4.16 8.17 -7.68
CA ALA A 13 -4.88 6.95 -8.03
C ALA A 13 -4.77 5.89 -6.91
N LEU A 14 -3.59 5.72 -6.33
CA LEU A 14 -3.37 4.81 -5.20
C LEU A 14 -4.23 5.22 -3.99
N ALA A 15 -4.26 6.51 -3.64
CA ALA A 15 -5.09 7.03 -2.56
C ALA A 15 -6.60 6.82 -2.81
N GLN A 16 -7.05 6.91 -4.06
CA GLN A 16 -8.44 6.62 -4.41
C GLN A 16 -8.81 5.16 -4.23
N ILE A 17 -7.91 4.24 -4.57
CA ILE A 17 -8.11 2.79 -4.37
C ILE A 17 -8.22 2.48 -2.89
N GLU A 18 -7.29 2.98 -2.08
CA GLU A 18 -7.27 2.73 -0.63
C GLU A 18 -8.53 3.28 0.05
N ARG A 19 -9.02 4.46 -0.36
CA ARG A 19 -10.27 5.02 0.17
C ARG A 19 -11.51 4.19 -0.20
N LYS A 20 -11.54 3.59 -1.40
CA LYS A 20 -12.71 2.84 -1.88
C LYS A 20 -12.76 1.41 -1.35
N PHE A 21 -11.61 0.76 -1.21
CA PHE A 21 -11.52 -0.67 -0.92
C PHE A 21 -10.93 -0.97 0.47
N GLY A 22 -10.41 0.05 1.17
CA GLY A 22 -9.80 -0.09 2.49
C GLY A 22 -8.27 -0.10 2.44
N LYS A 23 -7.66 0.06 3.62
CA LYS A 23 -6.21 -0.03 3.80
C LYS A 23 -5.67 -1.38 3.37
N GLY A 24 -4.53 -1.40 2.71
CA GLY A 24 -3.91 -2.63 2.18
C GLY A 24 -4.53 -3.17 0.89
N ALA A 25 -5.51 -2.47 0.28
CA ALA A 25 -6.09 -2.87 -1.01
C ALA A 25 -5.11 -2.77 -2.19
N VAL A 26 -4.09 -1.91 -2.07
CA VAL A 26 -2.95 -1.81 -3.00
C VAL A 26 -1.71 -1.50 -2.19
N MET A 27 -0.60 -2.22 -2.46
CA MET A 27 0.68 -2.06 -1.75
C MET A 27 1.82 -2.29 -2.73
N ARG A 28 2.99 -1.70 -2.47
CA ARG A 28 4.19 -1.99 -3.25
C ARG A 28 4.77 -3.34 -2.81
N LEU A 29 5.26 -4.12 -3.78
CA LEU A 29 5.94 -5.37 -3.47
C LEU A 29 7.22 -5.08 -2.67
N GLY A 30 7.34 -5.67 -1.48
CA GLY A 30 8.46 -5.43 -0.55
C GLY A 30 8.23 -4.27 0.42
N GLU A 31 7.10 -3.56 0.30
CA GLU A 31 6.63 -2.65 1.34
C GLU A 31 6.36 -3.44 2.63
N ARG A 32 6.91 -2.95 3.74
CA ARG A 32 6.65 -3.51 5.07
C ARG A 32 5.74 -2.53 5.81
N PRO A 33 4.41 -2.64 5.67
CA PRO A 33 3.52 -1.81 6.44
C PRO A 33 3.69 -2.16 7.93
N ASN A 34 4.12 -1.19 8.73
CA ASN A 34 4.12 -1.28 10.18
C ASN A 34 2.70 -1.02 10.69
N GLU A 35 1.75 -1.86 10.26
CA GLU A 35 0.39 -1.78 10.73
C GLU A 35 0.31 -2.51 12.08
N PRO A 36 -0.31 -1.91 13.11
CA PRO A 36 -0.49 -2.56 14.41
C PRO A 36 -1.57 -3.65 14.28
N ILE A 37 -1.20 -4.75 13.65
CA ILE A 37 -2.02 -5.95 13.49
C ILE A 37 -1.53 -7.00 14.48
N GLU A 38 -2.48 -7.59 15.20
CA GLU A 38 -2.19 -8.76 16.03
C GLU A 38 -1.85 -9.94 15.13
N VAL A 39 -0.73 -10.61 15.43
CA VAL A 39 -0.23 -11.73 14.64
C VAL A 39 -0.31 -13.00 15.46
N ILE A 40 -0.91 -14.04 14.89
CA ILE A 40 -0.82 -15.40 15.42
C ILE A 40 0.29 -16.11 14.61
N PRO A 41 1.41 -16.52 15.24
CA PRO A 41 2.51 -17.15 14.52
C PRO A 41 2.08 -18.52 13.97
N THR A 42 2.51 -18.84 12.75
CA THR A 42 2.17 -20.11 12.08
C THR A 42 2.96 -21.32 12.62
N GLY A 43 3.99 -21.09 13.44
CA GLY A 43 4.77 -22.14 14.08
C GLY A 43 5.82 -22.81 13.19
N SER A 44 6.04 -22.33 11.97
CA SER A 44 7.15 -22.83 11.13
C SER A 44 8.49 -22.35 11.67
N THR A 45 9.40 -23.31 11.86
CA THR A 45 10.83 -23.11 12.13
C THR A 45 11.64 -23.12 10.85
#